data_AF-A0A317UJY7-F1
#
_entry.id   AF-A0A317UJY7-F1
#
_cell.length_a   1.000
_cell.length_b   1.000
_cell.length_c   1.000
_cell.angle_alpha   90.00
_cell.angle_beta   90.00
_cell.angle_gamma   90.00
#
_symmetry.space_group_name_H-M   'P 1'
#
loop_
_entity.id
_entity.type
_entity.pdbx_description
1 polymer ?
#
loop_
_entity_poly.entity_id
_entity_poly.type
_entity_poly.pdbx_seq_one_letter_code
_entity_poly.pdbx_strand_id
1 'polypeptide(L)'
;MALHPERKLIWQRVIPTLAAEEEYLMHLLLALAGTHALCEADSPETNPLDPNLDPNFQNNPEAKSFRDYHRILDHHQKGIEGFRHALSEATASTSEYIFCGSILIVAFAFASLRIRALGDKGLSFHNGDSAGEPWVDWLHLVRGLGALVGEHYAVLRISRLRTIMNYPHANEHWKDFPATSPTPVFPRLQGAPPRFIRFSQGAAQQISLLRAFANTLTQDYGINMEDTPSPESYGSPNIQTIPELLREQISTIDRLEDMYMRTLYVFRFTASERDSSISMDIQTDLEDAAVLSWPHLISQSFILSIQQGQDAGIFEGFSYVILAHFYVILLLFEDLWYLRGTFPREIRNTHMLLVKLGDGALMPLMQWPMAMQEE
;
A
#
# COMPACT_ATOMS: atom_id res chain seq x y z
N MET A 1 4.30 11.68 -7.53
CA MET A 1 2.96 11.55 -6.90
C MET A 1 2.01 10.66 -7.72
N ALA A 2 2.07 10.67 -9.05
CA ALA A 2 1.40 9.70 -9.93
C ALA A 2 2.33 9.40 -11.12
N LEU A 3 2.16 8.27 -11.78
CA LEU A 3 2.91 7.90 -12.99
C LEU A 3 2.15 8.36 -14.24
N HIS A 4 0.82 8.22 -14.24
CA HIS A 4 -0.01 8.65 -15.36
C HIS A 4 0.09 10.17 -15.62
N PRO A 5 0.39 10.62 -16.86
CA PRO A 5 0.64 12.03 -17.16
C PRO A 5 -0.51 12.96 -16.77
N GLU A 6 -1.76 12.55 -17.01
CA GLU A 6 -2.91 13.38 -16.66
C GLU A 6 -3.10 13.51 -15.14
N ARG A 7 -2.88 12.43 -14.36
CA ARG A 7 -2.97 12.50 -12.90
C ARG A 7 -1.82 13.32 -12.32
N LYS A 8 -0.64 13.28 -12.95
CA LYS A 8 0.50 14.16 -12.61
C LYS A 8 0.14 15.64 -12.75
N LEU A 9 -0.65 16.04 -13.76
CA LEU A 9 -1.12 17.42 -13.90
C LEU A 9 -2.03 17.86 -12.75
N ILE A 10 -2.87 16.95 -12.22
CA ILE A 10 -3.72 17.25 -11.04
C ILE A 10 -2.86 17.55 -9.82
N TRP A 11 -1.83 16.74 -9.58
CA TRP A 11 -0.84 16.96 -8.52
C TRP A 11 -0.06 18.27 -8.68
N GLN A 12 0.23 18.68 -9.91
CA GLN A 12 1.01 19.90 -10.19
C GLN A 12 0.19 21.18 -10.16
N ARG A 13 -1.13 21.12 -10.43
CA ARG A 13 -1.95 22.33 -10.64
C ARG A 13 -3.14 22.40 -9.70
N VAL A 14 -3.96 21.35 -9.65
CA VAL A 14 -5.24 21.38 -8.94
C VAL A 14 -5.02 21.27 -7.43
N ILE A 15 -4.23 20.30 -6.97
CA ILE A 15 -3.97 20.10 -5.53
C ILE A 15 -3.34 21.34 -4.88
N PRO A 16 -2.30 21.98 -5.47
CA PRO A 16 -1.78 23.24 -4.93
C PRO A 16 -2.79 24.38 -4.91
N THR A 17 -3.69 24.45 -5.91
CA THR A 17 -4.76 25.45 -5.94
C THR A 17 -5.75 25.24 -4.80
N LEU A 18 -6.21 24.00 -4.59
CA LEU A 18 -7.07 23.63 -3.46
C LEU A 18 -6.40 23.92 -2.11
N ALA A 19 -5.11 23.61 -2.00
CA ALA A 19 -4.34 23.89 -0.80
C ALA A 19 -4.20 25.39 -0.51
N ALA A 20 -4.14 26.24 -1.54
CA ALA A 20 -4.14 27.69 -1.36
C ALA A 20 -5.51 28.26 -0.93
N GLU A 21 -6.60 27.54 -1.23
CA GLU A 21 -7.97 27.90 -0.84
C GLU A 21 -8.29 27.51 0.62
N GLU A 22 -7.70 26.43 1.15
CA GLU A 22 -7.98 25.88 2.48
C GLU A 22 -6.71 25.66 3.32
N GLU A 23 -6.62 26.29 4.49
CA GLU A 23 -5.41 26.28 5.33
C GLU A 23 -4.97 24.86 5.75
N TYR A 24 -5.92 23.99 6.12
CA TYR A 24 -5.59 22.63 6.54
C TYR A 24 -4.99 21.80 5.40
N LEU A 25 -5.41 22.05 4.15
CA LEU A 25 -4.84 21.40 2.97
C LEU A 25 -3.42 21.89 2.70
N MET A 26 -3.14 23.18 2.90
CA MET A 26 -1.78 23.71 2.84
C MET A 26 -0.87 23.01 3.86
N HIS A 27 -1.34 22.84 5.09
CA HIS A 27 -0.61 22.11 6.12
C HIS A 27 -0.29 20.65 5.71
N LEU A 28 -1.27 19.91 5.19
CA LEU A 28 -1.06 18.55 4.70
C LEU A 28 -0.09 18.50 3.50
N LEU A 29 -0.21 19.44 2.56
CA LEU A 29 0.67 19.52 1.39
C LEU A 29 2.12 19.83 1.79
N LEU A 30 2.33 20.77 2.72
CA LEU A 30 3.65 21.11 3.24
C LEU A 30 4.28 19.95 4.02
N ALA A 31 3.49 19.21 4.80
CA ALA A 31 3.97 18.02 5.49
C ALA A 31 4.46 16.96 4.48
N LEU A 32 3.66 16.68 3.44
CA LEU A 32 4.04 15.73 2.39
C LEU A 32 5.28 16.20 1.60
N ALA A 33 5.35 17.47 1.25
CA ALA A 33 6.49 18.05 0.54
C ALA A 33 7.78 17.99 1.38
N GLY A 34 7.69 18.29 2.68
CA GLY A 34 8.83 18.15 3.59
C GLY A 34 9.28 16.70 3.74
N THR A 35 8.35 15.75 3.85
CA THR A 35 8.65 14.31 3.85
C THR A 35 9.38 13.87 2.58
N HIS A 36 8.94 14.34 1.41
CA HIS A 36 9.63 14.09 0.15
C HIS A 36 11.06 14.66 0.16
N ALA A 37 11.23 15.90 0.62
CA ALA A 37 12.55 16.54 0.70
C ALA A 37 13.52 15.76 1.61
N LEU A 38 13.05 15.24 2.75
CA LEU A 38 13.85 14.36 3.61
C LEU A 38 14.25 13.07 2.87
N CYS A 39 13.29 12.42 2.21
CA CYS A 39 13.52 11.18 1.48
C CYS A 39 14.52 11.34 0.33
N GLU A 40 14.55 12.50 -0.33
CA GLU A 40 15.49 12.81 -1.42
C GLU A 40 16.87 13.23 -0.91
N ALA A 41 16.97 13.86 0.26
CA ALA A 41 18.26 14.19 0.89
C ALA A 41 19.05 12.94 1.29
N ASP A 42 18.35 11.84 1.59
CA ASP A 42 18.95 10.54 1.94
C ASP A 42 19.27 9.67 0.71
N SER A 43 19.00 10.11 -0.52
CA SER A 43 19.30 9.34 -1.73
C SER A 43 20.81 9.28 -1.98
N PRO A 44 21.39 8.10 -2.31
CA PRO A 44 22.81 7.98 -2.65
C PRO A 44 23.21 8.79 -3.90
N GLU A 45 22.24 9.17 -4.75
CA GLU A 45 22.47 9.98 -5.95
C GLU A 45 22.66 11.48 -5.64
N THR A 46 22.14 11.97 -4.52
CA THR A 46 22.23 13.37 -4.07
C THR A 46 23.32 13.60 -3.02
N ASN A 47 24.00 12.54 -2.57
CA ASN A 47 25.20 12.61 -1.73
C ASN A 47 26.49 12.25 -2.49
N PRO A 48 26.89 12.97 -3.55
CA PRO A 48 28.32 13.09 -3.79
C PRO A 48 28.85 13.93 -2.62
N LEU A 49 29.73 13.34 -1.81
CA LEU A 49 30.57 14.10 -0.88
C LEU A 49 31.24 15.23 -1.69
N ASP A 50 30.66 16.44 -1.68
CA ASP A 50 31.26 17.60 -2.32
C ASP A 50 32.45 18.02 -1.43
N PRO A 51 33.71 17.85 -1.89
CA PRO A 51 34.88 18.11 -1.07
C PRO A 51 35.07 19.58 -0.70
N ASN A 52 34.23 20.47 -1.24
CA ASN A 52 34.37 21.93 -1.11
C ASN A 52 33.33 22.59 -0.20
N LEU A 53 32.47 21.82 0.49
CA LEU A 53 31.51 22.41 1.43
C LEU A 53 32.20 22.84 2.73
N ASP A 54 32.01 24.12 3.05
CA ASP A 54 32.59 24.84 4.18
C ASP A 54 32.36 24.08 5.52
N PRO A 55 33.42 23.75 6.29
CA PRO A 55 33.32 22.96 7.53
C PRO A 55 32.43 23.59 8.61
N ASN A 56 32.07 24.87 8.49
CA ASN A 56 31.09 25.52 9.39
C ASN A 56 29.61 25.13 9.14
N PHE A 57 29.29 24.47 8.01
CA PHE A 57 27.94 23.92 7.76
C PHE A 57 27.74 22.50 8.31
N GLN A 58 28.78 21.87 8.86
CA GLN A 58 28.70 20.62 9.63
C GLN A 58 28.21 20.85 11.08
N ASN A 59 27.31 21.81 11.29
CA ASN A 59 26.62 21.96 12.55
C ASN A 59 25.59 20.84 12.69
N ASN A 60 26.02 19.74 13.31
CA ASN A 60 25.25 18.58 13.74
C ASN A 60 24.07 18.21 12.80
N PRO A 61 24.33 17.54 11.66
CA PRO A 61 23.30 17.21 10.66
C PRO A 61 22.10 16.45 11.26
N GLU A 62 22.31 15.65 12.30
CA GLU A 62 21.25 14.95 13.03
C GLU A 62 20.28 15.91 13.73
N ALA A 63 20.78 16.99 14.33
CA ALA A 63 19.95 17.99 15.00
C ALA A 63 19.13 18.83 14.00
N LYS A 64 19.62 19.00 12.77
CA LYS A 64 18.89 19.66 11.68
C LYS A 64 17.79 18.75 11.13
N SER A 65 18.10 17.49 10.81
CA SER A 65 17.12 16.50 10.35
C SER A 65 16.01 16.27 11.37
N PHE A 66 16.33 16.22 12.67
CA PHE A 66 15.33 16.11 13.73
C PHE A 66 14.41 17.33 13.80
N ARG A 67 14.96 18.55 13.66
CA ARG A 67 14.18 19.79 13.64
C ARG A 67 13.26 19.87 12.42
N ASP A 68 13.76 19.45 11.26
CA ASP A 68 12.98 19.46 10.01
C ASP A 68 11.88 18.39 10.06
N TYR A 69 12.15 17.21 10.63
CA TYR A 69 11.12 16.20 10.89
C TYR A 69 10.05 16.69 11.88
N HIS A 70 10.44 17.36 12.96
CA HIS A 70 9.47 17.92 13.91
C HIS A 70 8.54 18.97 13.26
N ARG A 71 9.07 19.81 12.37
CA ARG A 71 8.25 20.77 11.59
C ARG A 71 7.27 20.06 10.66
N ILE A 72 7.70 18.99 10.01
CA ILE A 72 6.84 18.16 9.16
C ILE A 72 5.69 17.59 9.97
N LEU A 73 5.97 17.07 11.16
CA LEU A 73 4.93 16.53 12.06
C LEU A 73 3.99 17.63 12.58
N ASP A 74 4.47 18.83 12.88
CA ASP A 74 3.63 19.96 13.28
C ASP A 74 2.66 20.36 12.15
N HIS A 75 3.15 20.46 10.91
CA HIS A 75 2.28 20.68 9.75
C HIS A 75 1.29 19.54 9.57
N HIS A 76 1.71 18.28 9.70
CA HIS A 76 0.80 17.15 9.58
C HIS A 76 -0.31 17.20 10.63
N GLN A 77 0.04 17.46 11.90
CA GLN A 77 -0.91 17.53 13.00
C GLN A 77 -1.95 18.63 12.82
N LYS A 78 -1.52 19.84 12.43
CA LYS A 78 -2.43 20.97 12.11
C LYS A 78 -3.34 20.63 10.94
N GLY A 79 -2.79 19.99 9.91
CA GLY A 79 -3.54 19.51 8.75
C GLY A 79 -4.61 18.49 9.13
N ILE A 80 -4.28 17.52 9.99
CA ILE A 80 -5.23 16.52 10.51
C ILE A 80 -6.31 17.16 11.36
N GLU A 81 -5.96 18.11 12.24
CA GLU A 81 -6.93 18.83 13.07
C GLU A 81 -7.97 19.56 12.21
N GLY A 82 -7.51 20.37 11.24
CA GLY A 82 -8.40 21.06 10.30
C GLY A 82 -9.19 20.10 9.41
N PHE A 83 -8.58 19.00 8.95
CA PHE A 83 -9.28 17.97 8.18
C PHE A 83 -10.42 17.33 8.98
N ARG A 84 -10.22 17.03 10.28
CA ARG A 84 -11.26 16.48 11.15
C ARG A 84 -12.44 17.44 11.32
N HIS A 85 -12.17 18.74 11.42
CA HIS A 85 -13.21 19.76 11.41
C HIS A 85 -13.97 19.76 10.09
N ALA A 86 -13.27 19.84 8.96
CA ALA A 86 -13.87 19.82 7.62
C ALA A 86 -14.72 18.56 7.36
N LEU A 87 -14.28 17.40 7.88
CA LEU A 87 -15.00 16.14 7.79
C LEU A 87 -16.28 16.13 8.63
N SER A 88 -16.27 16.78 9.81
CA SER A 88 -17.48 16.87 10.66
C SER A 88 -18.60 17.72 10.05
N GLU A 89 -18.24 18.60 9.12
CA GLU A 89 -19.15 19.47 8.36
C GLU A 89 -19.25 19.05 6.88
N ALA A 90 -18.96 17.77 6.59
CA ALA A 90 -18.94 17.26 5.23
C ALA A 90 -20.28 17.45 4.52
N THR A 91 -20.22 18.04 3.33
CA THR A 91 -21.35 18.21 2.43
C THR A 91 -20.91 17.87 1.02
N ALA A 92 -21.88 17.73 0.11
CA ALA A 92 -21.59 17.55 -1.30
C ALA A 92 -20.67 18.66 -1.86
N SER A 93 -20.86 19.91 -1.43
CA SER A 93 -20.05 21.06 -1.86
C SER A 93 -18.61 21.07 -1.32
N THR A 94 -18.36 20.45 -0.16
CA THR A 94 -17.01 20.39 0.43
C THR A 94 -16.24 19.11 0.08
N SER A 95 -16.91 18.16 -0.59
CA SER A 95 -16.36 16.83 -0.94
C SER A 95 -15.04 16.88 -1.71
N GLU A 96 -14.83 17.87 -2.59
CA GLU A 96 -13.58 18.03 -3.33
C GLU A 96 -12.38 18.29 -2.39
N TYR A 97 -12.56 19.16 -1.41
CA TYR A 97 -11.51 19.50 -0.44
C TYR A 97 -11.24 18.33 0.50
N ILE A 98 -12.29 17.67 0.99
CA ILE A 98 -12.17 16.50 1.86
C ILE A 98 -11.49 15.35 1.11
N PHE A 99 -11.80 15.15 -0.17
CA PHE A 99 -11.12 14.15 -0.99
C PHE A 99 -9.63 14.50 -1.20
N CYS A 100 -9.31 15.77 -1.48
CA CYS A 100 -7.94 16.26 -1.56
C CYS A 100 -7.15 15.98 -0.25
N GLY A 101 -7.73 16.34 0.90
CA GLY A 101 -7.14 16.11 2.21
C GLY A 101 -6.91 14.62 2.46
N SER A 102 -7.88 13.78 2.14
CA SER A 102 -7.78 12.32 2.29
C SER A 102 -6.64 11.73 1.45
N ILE A 103 -6.47 12.16 0.19
CA ILE A 103 -5.36 11.72 -0.66
C ILE A 103 -4.01 12.17 -0.08
N LEU A 104 -3.91 13.41 0.40
CA LEU A 104 -2.67 13.93 1.02
C LEU A 104 -2.30 13.15 2.29
N ILE A 105 -3.28 12.81 3.13
CA ILE A 105 -3.08 12.01 4.34
C ILE A 105 -2.61 10.59 3.99
N VAL A 106 -3.26 9.93 3.03
CA VAL A 106 -2.85 8.60 2.56
C VAL A 106 -1.45 8.63 1.96
N ALA A 107 -1.13 9.63 1.13
CA ALA A 107 0.20 9.79 0.56
C ALA A 107 1.27 10.01 1.65
N PHE A 108 0.96 10.83 2.66
CA PHE A 108 1.83 11.07 3.80
C PHE A 108 2.07 9.79 4.61
N ALA A 109 1.03 8.98 4.81
CA ALA A 109 1.12 7.71 5.51
C ALA A 109 2.11 6.75 4.81
N PHE A 110 1.97 6.55 3.49
CA PHE A 110 2.93 5.75 2.73
C PHE A 110 4.34 6.32 2.77
N ALA A 111 4.49 7.64 2.60
CA ALA A 111 5.80 8.27 2.62
C ALA A 111 6.49 8.19 4.00
N SER A 112 5.71 8.20 5.09
CA SER A 112 6.23 8.06 6.45
C SER A 112 6.79 6.67 6.72
N LEU A 113 6.25 5.62 6.09
CA LEU A 113 6.87 4.29 6.13
C LEU A 113 8.27 4.30 5.54
N ARG A 114 8.49 5.05 4.45
CA ARG A 114 9.81 5.21 3.84
C ARG A 114 10.78 5.89 4.81
N ILE A 115 10.37 6.97 5.49
CA ILE A 115 11.20 7.62 6.52
C ILE A 115 11.56 6.63 7.63
N ARG A 116 10.58 5.86 8.12
CA ARG A 116 10.84 4.83 9.14
C ARG A 116 11.90 3.85 8.64
N ALA A 117 11.81 3.41 7.38
CA ALA A 117 12.77 2.50 6.75
C ALA A 117 14.16 3.11 6.54
N LEU A 118 14.26 4.43 6.35
CA LEU A 118 15.52 5.18 6.29
C LEU A 118 16.16 5.34 7.68
N GLY A 119 15.35 5.53 8.73
CA GLY A 119 15.77 5.61 10.13
C GLY A 119 16.74 4.50 10.55
N ASP A 120 16.38 3.25 10.30
CA ASP A 120 17.20 2.08 10.66
C ASP A 120 18.57 2.04 9.96
N LYS A 121 18.77 2.79 8.86
CA LYS A 121 20.02 2.79 8.08
C LYS A 121 21.03 3.86 8.52
N GLY A 122 20.71 4.73 9.49
CA GLY A 122 21.67 5.73 9.97
C GLY A 122 21.11 6.92 10.73
N LEU A 123 19.79 7.07 10.85
CA LEU A 123 19.15 8.07 11.70
C LEU A 123 18.53 7.32 12.88
N SER A 124 19.26 7.22 13.99
CA SER A 124 18.86 6.48 15.19
C SER A 124 17.59 7.06 15.83
N PHE A 125 16.44 6.81 15.19
CA PHE A 125 15.13 7.23 15.66
C PHE A 125 14.42 6.14 16.49
N HIS A 126 15.00 4.93 16.60
CA HIS A 126 14.61 3.94 17.61
C HIS A 126 15.80 3.06 18.03
N ASN A 127 15.93 2.85 19.35
CA ASN A 127 16.69 1.76 19.92
C ASN A 127 15.96 0.43 19.66
N GLY A 128 16.61 -0.51 18.98
CA GLY A 128 16.30 -1.94 19.09
C GLY A 128 15.69 -2.59 17.86
N ASP A 129 16.31 -3.70 17.46
CA ASP A 129 15.85 -4.80 16.60
C ASP A 129 14.55 -5.49 17.11
N SER A 130 13.61 -4.75 17.68
CA SER A 130 12.28 -5.29 17.92
C SER A 130 11.56 -5.32 16.59
N ALA A 131 11.41 -6.50 15.98
CA ALA A 131 10.37 -6.70 14.96
C ALA A 131 9.05 -6.22 15.57
N GLY A 132 8.66 -5.00 15.18
CA GLY A 132 7.48 -4.32 15.70
C GLY A 132 6.23 -4.91 15.08
N GLU A 133 5.09 -4.60 15.68
CA GLU A 133 3.78 -4.92 15.10
C GLU A 133 3.70 -4.42 13.64
N PRO A 134 3.03 -5.16 12.73
CA PRO A 134 2.85 -4.72 11.36
C PRO A 134 2.17 -3.36 11.33
N TRP A 135 2.72 -2.40 10.59
CA TRP A 135 2.08 -1.09 10.51
C TRP A 135 0.91 -1.17 9.53
N VAL A 136 -0.31 -1.11 10.09
CA VAL A 136 -1.55 -1.28 9.34
C VAL A 136 -2.46 -0.05 9.36
N ASP A 137 -2.08 1.04 10.03
CA ASP A 137 -2.90 2.26 10.10
C ASP A 137 -3.23 2.82 8.71
N TRP A 138 -2.30 2.68 7.77
CA TRP A 138 -2.51 3.08 6.39
C TRP A 138 -3.63 2.29 5.69
N LEU A 139 -3.90 1.04 6.09
CA LEU A 139 -5.05 0.27 5.58
C LEU A 139 -6.36 0.96 5.97
N HIS A 140 -6.46 1.40 7.23
CA HIS A 140 -7.62 2.16 7.72
C HIS A 140 -7.78 3.48 6.98
N LEU A 141 -6.68 4.20 6.72
CA LEU A 141 -6.71 5.46 5.97
C LEU A 141 -7.17 5.27 4.52
N VAL A 142 -6.67 4.26 3.81
CA VAL A 142 -7.10 3.97 2.44
C VAL A 142 -8.55 3.50 2.40
N ARG A 143 -8.99 2.70 3.37
CA ARG A 143 -10.39 2.30 3.51
C ARG A 143 -11.31 3.50 3.75
N GLY A 144 -10.91 4.44 4.62
CA GLY A 144 -11.63 5.69 4.85
C GLY A 144 -11.74 6.55 3.58
N LEU A 145 -10.64 6.66 2.82
CA LEU A 145 -10.65 7.30 1.50
C LEU A 145 -11.63 6.61 0.54
N GLY A 146 -11.64 5.28 0.50
CA GLY A 146 -12.57 4.50 -0.33
C GLY A 146 -14.05 4.74 0.03
N ALA A 147 -14.37 4.81 1.33
CA ALA A 147 -15.71 5.12 1.81
C ALA A 147 -16.17 6.53 1.36
N LEU A 148 -15.29 7.54 1.49
CA LEU A 148 -15.54 8.90 1.04
C LEU A 148 -15.79 8.96 -0.48
N VAL A 149 -14.97 8.26 -1.27
CA VAL A 149 -15.15 8.17 -2.73
C VAL A 149 -16.49 7.53 -3.06
N GLY A 150 -16.87 6.46 -2.37
CA GLY A 150 -18.16 5.79 -2.58
C GLY A 150 -19.35 6.72 -2.31
N GLU A 151 -19.32 7.45 -1.20
CA GLU A 151 -20.39 8.37 -0.79
C GLU A 151 -20.54 9.57 -1.73
N HIS A 152 -19.43 10.15 -2.18
CA HIS A 152 -19.43 11.39 -2.98
C HIS A 152 -19.05 11.20 -4.45
N TYR A 153 -19.07 9.96 -4.95
CA TYR A 153 -18.58 9.59 -6.28
C TYR A 153 -19.08 10.50 -7.40
N ALA A 154 -20.40 10.73 -7.45
CA ALA A 154 -21.03 11.53 -8.50
C ALA A 154 -20.51 12.98 -8.53
N VAL A 155 -20.31 13.59 -7.36
CA VAL A 155 -19.80 14.96 -7.24
C VAL A 155 -18.33 15.02 -7.60
N LEU A 156 -17.54 14.09 -7.07
CA LEU A 156 -16.12 14.02 -7.37
C LEU A 156 -15.87 13.80 -8.87
N ARG A 157 -16.77 13.08 -9.58
CA ARG A 157 -16.65 12.81 -11.03
C ARG A 157 -16.82 14.05 -11.90
N ILE A 158 -17.50 15.08 -11.41
CA ILE A 158 -17.66 16.36 -12.10
C ILE A 158 -16.71 17.45 -11.57
N SER A 159 -15.95 17.15 -10.50
CA SER A 159 -15.00 18.06 -9.86
C SER A 159 -13.71 18.27 -10.65
N ARG A 160 -12.84 19.17 -10.16
CA ARG A 160 -11.48 19.39 -10.69
C ARG A 160 -10.58 18.17 -10.45
N LEU A 161 -10.91 17.32 -9.48
CA LEU A 161 -10.16 16.10 -9.13
C LEU A 161 -10.59 14.85 -9.90
N ARG A 162 -11.57 14.94 -10.82
CA ARG A 162 -12.15 13.79 -11.54
C ARG A 162 -11.13 12.85 -12.19
N THR A 163 -10.01 13.40 -12.67
CA THR A 163 -8.96 12.63 -13.35
C THR A 163 -8.25 11.67 -12.40
N ILE A 164 -8.17 11.98 -11.10
CA ILE A 164 -7.61 11.05 -10.10
C ILE A 164 -8.46 9.78 -10.00
N MET A 165 -9.77 9.87 -10.23
CA MET A 165 -10.69 8.75 -10.15
C MET A 165 -10.89 8.02 -11.49
N ASN A 166 -10.27 8.50 -12.56
CA ASN A 166 -10.43 7.90 -13.87
C ASN A 166 -9.39 6.79 -14.04
N TYR A 167 -9.81 5.53 -14.08
CA TYR A 167 -8.95 4.36 -14.24
C TYR A 167 -9.38 3.58 -15.48
N PRO A 168 -8.83 3.89 -16.67
CA PRO A 168 -9.31 3.32 -17.94
C PRO A 168 -9.26 1.79 -18.01
N HIS A 169 -8.31 1.18 -17.30
CA HIS A 169 -8.10 -0.26 -17.28
C HIS A 169 -8.66 -0.94 -16.03
N ALA A 170 -9.30 -0.20 -15.11
CA ALA A 170 -10.00 -0.77 -13.96
C ALA A 170 -11.37 -1.34 -14.36
N ASN A 171 -11.33 -2.33 -15.24
CA ASN A 171 -12.47 -3.06 -15.75
C ASN A 171 -12.38 -4.54 -15.32
N GLU A 172 -13.37 -5.35 -15.71
CA GLU A 172 -13.41 -6.77 -15.38
C GLU A 172 -12.85 -7.68 -16.49
N HIS A 173 -12.28 -7.14 -17.57
CA HIS A 173 -11.80 -7.92 -18.71
C HIS A 173 -10.69 -8.91 -18.35
N TRP A 174 -9.95 -8.67 -17.28
CA TRP A 174 -8.98 -9.63 -16.75
C TRP A 174 -9.63 -10.98 -16.38
N LYS A 175 -10.93 -11.02 -16.04
CA LYS A 175 -11.66 -12.26 -15.74
C LYS A 175 -11.81 -13.18 -16.95
N ASP A 176 -11.74 -12.62 -18.16
CA ASP A 176 -11.79 -13.39 -19.41
C ASP A 176 -10.48 -14.18 -19.67
N PHE A 177 -9.44 -13.94 -18.86
CA PHE A 177 -8.11 -14.53 -19.03
C PHE A 177 -7.64 -15.25 -17.75
N PRO A 178 -8.28 -16.35 -17.35
CA PRO A 178 -7.95 -17.05 -16.11
C PRO A 178 -6.51 -17.58 -16.13
N ALA A 179 -5.88 -17.65 -14.96
CA ALA A 179 -4.52 -18.15 -14.76
C ALA A 179 -4.29 -19.58 -15.27
N THR A 180 -5.35 -20.38 -15.40
CA THR A 180 -5.32 -21.75 -15.91
C THR A 180 -5.26 -21.85 -17.43
N SER A 181 -5.35 -20.71 -18.13
CA SER A 181 -5.18 -20.64 -19.58
C SER A 181 -3.74 -21.03 -19.99
N PRO A 182 -3.53 -21.67 -21.16
CA PRO A 182 -2.21 -22.10 -21.60
C PRO A 182 -1.20 -20.95 -21.59
N THR A 183 0.07 -21.30 -21.31
CA THR A 183 1.17 -20.42 -20.89
C THR A 183 1.04 -19.01 -21.47
N PRO A 184 0.66 -18.01 -20.67
CA PRO A 184 0.50 -16.66 -21.16
C PRO A 184 1.86 -16.13 -21.63
N VAL A 185 1.95 -15.82 -22.92
CA VAL A 185 3.07 -15.03 -23.44
C VAL A 185 2.87 -13.62 -22.92
N PHE A 186 3.82 -13.13 -22.14
CA PHE A 186 3.86 -11.75 -21.68
C PHE A 186 4.86 -10.96 -22.53
N PRO A 187 4.48 -10.47 -23.71
CA PRO A 187 5.41 -9.83 -24.64
C PRO A 187 6.10 -8.62 -24.01
N ARG A 188 5.39 -7.91 -23.13
CA ARG A 188 5.89 -6.75 -22.40
C ARG A 188 6.99 -7.03 -21.39
N LEU A 189 7.14 -8.28 -20.96
CA LEU A 189 8.18 -8.63 -19.99
C LEU A 189 9.55 -8.82 -20.66
N GLN A 190 9.63 -8.77 -21.99
CA GLN A 190 10.90 -8.79 -22.70
C GLN A 190 11.72 -7.54 -22.36
N GLY A 191 12.76 -7.69 -21.53
CA GLY A 191 13.58 -6.57 -21.06
C GLY A 191 12.99 -5.78 -19.89
N ALA A 192 11.88 -6.24 -19.30
CA ALA A 192 11.35 -5.66 -18.07
C ALA A 192 12.24 -6.00 -16.86
N PRO A 193 12.20 -5.19 -15.78
CA PRO A 193 12.89 -5.53 -14.53
C PRO A 193 12.58 -6.94 -14.03
N PRO A 194 13.55 -7.66 -13.43
CA PRO A 194 13.41 -9.04 -12.98
C PRO A 194 12.19 -9.28 -12.08
N ARG A 195 11.81 -8.28 -11.27
CA ARG A 195 10.66 -8.38 -10.37
C ARG A 195 9.34 -8.65 -11.08
N PHE A 196 9.07 -8.01 -12.22
CA PHE A 196 7.84 -8.29 -12.98
C PHE A 196 7.83 -9.72 -13.54
N ILE A 197 9.00 -10.21 -13.96
CA ILE A 197 9.16 -11.59 -14.44
C ILE A 197 8.91 -12.58 -13.30
N ARG A 198 9.56 -12.41 -12.14
CA ARG A 198 9.35 -13.24 -10.94
C ARG A 198 7.89 -13.23 -10.51
N PHE A 199 7.22 -12.08 -10.55
CA PHE A 199 5.79 -11.97 -10.26
C PHE A 199 4.97 -12.86 -11.21
N SER A 200 5.21 -12.71 -12.53
CA SER A 200 4.48 -13.44 -13.57
C SER A 200 4.60 -14.96 -13.47
N GLN A 201 5.75 -15.46 -12.99
CA GLN A 201 6.04 -16.88 -12.84
C GLN A 201 5.46 -17.47 -11.55
N GLY A 202 5.37 -16.67 -10.47
CA GLY A 202 4.97 -17.16 -9.15
C GLY A 202 3.50 -16.92 -8.78
N ALA A 203 2.87 -15.86 -9.30
CA ALA A 203 1.59 -15.36 -8.79
C ALA A 203 0.50 -16.44 -8.66
N ALA A 204 0.23 -17.20 -9.73
CA ALA A 204 -0.79 -18.25 -9.73
C ALA A 204 -0.46 -19.40 -8.77
N GLN A 205 0.80 -19.82 -8.71
CA GLN A 205 1.25 -20.86 -7.79
C GLN A 205 1.07 -20.43 -6.33
N GLN A 206 1.42 -19.18 -6.00
CA GLN A 206 1.30 -18.67 -4.64
C GLN A 206 -0.14 -18.59 -4.16
N ILE A 207 -1.07 -18.15 -5.02
CA ILE A 207 -2.51 -18.20 -4.68
C ILE A 207 -2.96 -19.64 -4.42
N SER A 208 -2.53 -20.60 -5.24
CA SER A 208 -2.86 -22.00 -5.03
C SER A 208 -2.31 -22.54 -3.70
N LEU A 209 -1.11 -22.14 -3.29
CA LEU A 209 -0.51 -22.54 -2.01
C LEU A 209 -1.27 -21.94 -0.82
N LEU A 210 -1.64 -20.66 -0.87
CA LEU A 210 -2.45 -20.02 0.17
C LEU A 210 -3.82 -20.71 0.33
N ARG A 211 -4.50 -21.01 -0.79
CA ARG A 211 -5.78 -21.74 -0.76
C ARG A 211 -5.64 -23.16 -0.22
N ALA A 212 -4.59 -23.87 -0.62
CA ALA A 212 -4.31 -25.22 -0.10
C ALA A 212 -4.07 -25.20 1.42
N PHE A 213 -3.38 -24.20 1.93
CA PHE A 213 -3.16 -24.01 3.36
C PHE A 213 -4.46 -23.70 4.10
N ALA A 214 -5.28 -22.78 3.59
CA ALA A 214 -6.59 -22.48 4.17
C ALA A 214 -7.53 -23.70 4.21
N ASN A 215 -7.49 -24.55 3.17
CA ASN A 215 -8.24 -25.80 3.15
C ASN A 215 -7.73 -26.79 4.20
N THR A 216 -6.42 -26.85 4.42
CA THR A 216 -5.80 -27.68 5.47
C THR A 216 -6.28 -27.23 6.85
N LEU A 217 -6.25 -25.92 7.13
CA LEU A 217 -6.81 -25.37 8.37
C LEU A 217 -8.30 -25.68 8.54
N THR A 218 -9.09 -25.60 7.47
CA THR A 218 -10.53 -25.95 7.52
C THR A 218 -10.73 -27.39 7.95
N GLN A 219 -9.92 -28.32 7.43
CA GLN A 219 -9.97 -29.75 7.74
C GLN A 219 -9.47 -30.06 9.16
N ASP A 220 -8.30 -29.53 9.53
CA ASP A 220 -7.66 -29.80 10.82
C ASP A 220 -8.51 -29.34 12.01
N TYR A 221 -9.26 -28.25 11.84
CA TYR A 221 -10.11 -27.68 12.88
C TYR A 221 -11.59 -28.06 12.73
N GLY A 222 -11.95 -28.92 11.75
CA GLY A 222 -13.32 -29.40 11.55
C GLY A 222 -14.35 -28.29 11.32
N ILE A 223 -13.96 -27.24 10.59
CA ILE A 223 -14.78 -26.04 10.41
C ILE A 223 -15.77 -26.24 9.26
N ASN A 224 -17.06 -26.30 9.57
CA ASN A 224 -18.13 -26.23 8.57
C ASN A 224 -18.38 -24.78 8.14
N MET A 225 -17.93 -24.43 6.94
CA MET A 225 -18.11 -23.10 6.36
C MET A 225 -19.57 -22.77 6.01
N GLU A 226 -20.42 -23.80 5.82
CA GLU A 226 -21.84 -23.68 5.45
C GLU A 226 -22.77 -23.31 6.62
N ASP A 227 -22.40 -23.66 7.86
CA ASP A 227 -23.26 -23.52 9.05
C ASP A 227 -23.06 -22.19 9.81
N THR A 228 -22.03 -21.41 9.47
CA THR A 228 -21.66 -20.24 10.25
C THR A 228 -22.26 -18.97 9.61
N PRO A 229 -23.06 -18.19 10.35
CA PRO A 229 -23.89 -17.12 9.77
C PRO A 229 -23.05 -16.01 9.11
N SER A 230 -23.67 -15.32 8.15
CA SER A 230 -23.08 -14.16 7.48
C SER A 230 -22.81 -13.03 8.50
N PRO A 231 -21.72 -12.23 8.37
CA PRO A 231 -21.26 -11.30 9.40
C PRO A 231 -22.22 -10.14 9.71
N GLU A 232 -23.32 -10.00 8.98
CA GLU A 232 -24.28 -8.89 9.17
C GLU A 232 -25.13 -9.04 10.46
N SER A 233 -25.03 -10.15 11.19
CA SER A 233 -25.98 -10.49 12.27
C SER A 233 -25.49 -10.32 13.72
N TYR A 234 -24.24 -9.97 14.03
CA TYR A 234 -23.82 -9.80 15.44
C TYR A 234 -23.05 -8.52 15.70
N GLY A 235 -23.68 -7.64 16.48
CA GLY A 235 -23.06 -6.46 17.06
C GLY A 235 -22.10 -6.84 18.19
N SER A 236 -20.83 -7.06 17.87
CA SER A 236 -19.69 -6.69 18.72
C SER A 236 -18.38 -6.86 17.93
N PRO A 237 -17.58 -5.81 17.70
CA PRO A 237 -16.39 -5.87 16.85
C PRO A 237 -15.17 -6.59 17.48
N ASN A 238 -15.31 -7.18 18.67
CA ASN A 238 -14.16 -7.51 19.52
C ASN A 238 -13.84 -9.01 19.72
N ILE A 239 -14.63 -9.96 19.22
CA ILE A 239 -14.27 -11.39 19.30
C ILE A 239 -14.66 -12.07 17.99
N GLN A 240 -13.68 -12.28 17.11
CA GLN A 240 -13.86 -13.17 15.95
C GLN A 240 -13.64 -14.60 16.41
N THR A 241 -14.60 -15.47 16.14
CA THR A 241 -14.39 -16.91 16.30
C THR A 241 -13.42 -17.43 15.23
N ILE A 242 -12.72 -18.54 15.50
CA ILE A 242 -11.78 -19.14 14.52
C ILE A 242 -12.44 -19.40 13.15
N PRO A 243 -13.68 -19.94 13.06
CA PRO A 243 -14.39 -20.09 11.78
C PRO A 243 -14.61 -18.78 11.03
N GLU A 244 -14.99 -17.71 11.74
CA GLU A 244 -15.21 -16.39 11.14
C GLU A 244 -13.88 -15.80 10.64
N LEU A 245 -12.81 -15.91 11.43
CA LEU A 245 -11.48 -15.45 11.03
C LEU A 245 -11.01 -16.18 9.76
N LEU A 246 -11.13 -17.52 9.72
CA LEU A 246 -10.72 -18.28 8.54
C LEU A 246 -11.54 -17.92 7.31
N ARG A 247 -12.85 -17.67 7.46
CA ARG A 247 -13.68 -17.16 6.36
C ARG A 247 -13.20 -15.80 5.86
N GLU A 248 -12.90 -14.88 6.77
CA GLU A 248 -12.36 -13.55 6.42
C GLU A 248 -11.02 -13.67 5.70
N GLN A 249 -10.16 -14.59 6.11
CA GLN A 249 -8.89 -14.89 5.44
C GLN A 249 -9.11 -15.43 4.03
N ILE A 250 -10.04 -16.38 3.84
CA ILE A 250 -10.39 -16.91 2.51
C ILE A 250 -10.94 -15.81 1.59
N SER A 251 -11.89 -15.00 2.08
CA SER A 251 -12.43 -13.85 1.35
C SER A 251 -11.33 -12.86 0.97
N THR A 252 -10.37 -12.64 1.88
CA THR A 252 -9.22 -11.76 1.62
C THR A 252 -8.26 -12.33 0.57
N ILE A 253 -8.07 -13.66 0.53
CA ILE A 253 -7.32 -14.35 -0.54
C ILE A 253 -8.03 -14.18 -1.89
N ASP A 254 -9.36 -14.20 -1.94
CA ASP A 254 -10.09 -13.93 -3.19
C ASP A 254 -9.77 -12.51 -3.72
N ARG A 255 -9.70 -11.51 -2.82
CA ARG A 255 -9.31 -10.13 -3.21
C ARG A 255 -7.86 -10.04 -3.65
N LEU A 256 -6.97 -10.78 -3.02
CA LEU A 256 -5.58 -10.87 -3.42
C LEU A 256 -5.46 -11.48 -4.83
N GLU A 257 -6.20 -12.56 -5.10
CA GLU A 257 -6.25 -13.19 -6.42
C GLU A 257 -6.75 -12.22 -7.49
N ASP A 258 -7.84 -11.48 -7.24
CA ASP A 258 -8.35 -10.46 -8.17
C ASP A 258 -7.24 -9.47 -8.57
N MET A 259 -6.43 -9.02 -7.60
CA MET A 259 -5.34 -8.08 -7.87
C MET A 259 -4.15 -8.71 -8.60
N TYR A 260 -3.84 -9.96 -8.28
CA TYR A 260 -2.80 -10.71 -9.00
C TYR A 260 -3.20 -10.91 -10.46
N MET A 261 -4.46 -11.28 -10.72
CA MET A 261 -4.95 -11.47 -12.08
C MET A 261 -5.02 -10.15 -12.86
N ARG A 262 -5.44 -9.05 -12.22
CA ARG A 262 -5.35 -7.70 -12.82
C ARG A 262 -3.92 -7.33 -13.19
N THR A 263 -2.96 -7.63 -12.32
CA THR A 263 -1.53 -7.38 -12.58
C THR A 263 -1.02 -8.20 -13.77
N LEU A 264 -1.31 -9.51 -13.79
CA LEU A 264 -0.94 -10.40 -14.90
C LEU A 264 -1.59 -9.97 -16.21
N TYR A 265 -2.83 -9.45 -16.15
CA TYR A 265 -3.53 -8.94 -17.33
C TYR A 265 -2.79 -7.75 -17.97
N VAL A 266 -2.28 -6.81 -17.16
CA VAL A 266 -1.46 -5.69 -17.67
C VAL A 266 -0.19 -6.17 -18.38
N PHE A 267 0.43 -7.26 -17.92
CA PHE A 267 1.62 -7.83 -18.59
C PHE A 267 1.31 -8.45 -19.96
N ARG A 268 0.03 -8.71 -20.28
CA ARG A 268 -0.39 -9.20 -21.60
C ARG A 268 -0.54 -8.09 -22.63
N PHE A 269 -0.60 -6.84 -22.20
CA PHE A 269 -0.75 -5.72 -23.13
C PHE A 269 0.45 -5.66 -24.07
N THR A 270 0.25 -5.08 -25.26
CA THR A 270 1.37 -4.69 -26.12
C THR A 270 2.09 -3.49 -25.49
N ALA A 271 3.38 -3.31 -25.82
CA ALA A 271 4.10 -2.08 -25.46
C ALA A 271 3.29 -0.84 -25.86
N SER A 272 3.22 0.16 -24.98
CA SER A 272 2.52 1.39 -25.35
C SER A 272 3.41 2.23 -26.26
N GLU A 273 2.81 3.22 -26.92
CA GLU A 273 3.52 4.21 -27.72
C GLU A 273 4.11 5.35 -26.85
N ARG A 274 4.09 5.22 -25.51
CA ARG A 274 4.63 6.25 -24.59
C ARG A 274 6.15 6.25 -24.64
N ASP A 275 6.73 7.44 -24.72
CA ASP A 275 8.17 7.68 -24.61
C ASP A 275 8.63 7.58 -23.15
N SER A 276 8.73 6.35 -22.63
CA SER A 276 9.12 6.05 -21.25
C SER A 276 9.83 4.71 -21.15
N SER A 277 10.52 4.46 -20.02
CA SER A 277 11.15 3.16 -19.78
C SER A 277 10.10 2.05 -19.70
N ILE A 278 10.49 0.80 -20.02
CA ILE A 278 9.58 -0.37 -19.94
C ILE A 278 8.96 -0.49 -18.53
N SER A 279 9.74 -0.23 -17.48
CA SER A 279 9.24 -0.23 -16.09
C SER A 279 8.13 0.79 -15.87
N MET A 280 8.39 2.04 -16.26
CA MET A 280 7.45 3.14 -16.06
C MET A 280 6.18 2.96 -16.90
N ASP A 281 6.33 2.41 -18.11
CA ASP A 281 5.21 2.08 -19.00
C ASP A 281 4.28 1.03 -18.37
N ILE A 282 4.86 -0.07 -17.87
CA ILE A 282 4.11 -1.12 -17.16
C ILE A 282 3.42 -0.55 -15.92
N GLN A 283 4.15 0.18 -15.07
CA GLN A 283 3.59 0.72 -13.83
C GLN A 283 2.50 1.77 -14.08
N THR A 284 2.57 2.54 -15.16
CA THR A 284 1.50 3.45 -15.58
C THR A 284 0.22 2.68 -15.89
N ASP A 285 0.31 1.54 -16.58
CA ASP A 285 -0.88 0.71 -16.85
C ASP A 285 -1.35 -0.07 -15.62
N LEU A 286 -0.46 -0.43 -14.70
CA LEU A 286 -0.85 -0.97 -13.38
C LEU A 286 -1.61 0.10 -12.57
N GLU A 287 -1.20 1.37 -12.65
CA GLU A 287 -1.94 2.49 -12.07
C GLU A 287 -3.33 2.61 -12.70
N ASP A 288 -3.43 2.56 -14.03
CA ASP A 288 -4.71 2.63 -14.76
C ASP A 288 -5.62 1.42 -14.56
N ALA A 289 -5.05 0.26 -14.25
CA ALA A 289 -5.77 -0.94 -13.84
C ALA A 289 -6.20 -0.91 -12.37
N ALA A 290 -5.91 0.20 -11.67
CA ALA A 290 -6.19 0.40 -10.25
C ALA A 290 -5.65 -0.74 -9.37
N VAL A 291 -4.45 -1.26 -9.70
CA VAL A 291 -3.83 -2.36 -8.97
C VAL A 291 -3.58 -2.00 -7.50
N LEU A 292 -3.34 -0.72 -7.20
CA LEU A 292 -3.17 -0.21 -5.84
C LEU A 292 -4.50 0.03 -5.09
N SER A 293 -5.65 -0.24 -5.70
CA SER A 293 -6.93 0.02 -5.07
C SER A 293 -7.30 -1.02 -4.01
N TRP A 294 -6.66 -2.18 -3.97
CA TRP A 294 -7.04 -3.28 -3.07
C TRP A 294 -7.28 -2.96 -1.58
N PRO A 295 -6.63 -1.98 -0.91
CA PRO A 295 -6.81 -1.84 0.54
C PRO A 295 -8.24 -1.51 0.96
N HIS A 296 -9.01 -0.82 0.12
CA HIS A 296 -10.44 -0.57 0.43
C HIS A 296 -11.32 -1.82 0.31
N LEU A 297 -10.82 -2.88 -0.35
CA LEU A 297 -11.52 -4.17 -0.53
C LEU A 297 -11.32 -5.11 0.68
N ILE A 298 -10.34 -4.84 1.54
CA ILE A 298 -10.11 -5.65 2.74
C ILE A 298 -11.13 -5.29 3.82
N SER A 299 -11.68 -6.30 4.47
CA SER A 299 -12.68 -6.13 5.53
C SER A 299 -12.03 -5.54 6.79
N GLN A 300 -12.83 -4.79 7.57
CA GLN A 300 -12.40 -4.32 8.89
C GLN A 300 -12.02 -5.51 9.79
N SER A 301 -12.77 -6.61 9.67
CA SER A 301 -12.55 -7.84 10.41
C SER A 301 -11.15 -8.40 10.17
N PHE A 302 -10.72 -8.51 8.92
CA PHE A 302 -9.38 -8.97 8.60
C PHE A 302 -8.30 -8.02 9.14
N ILE A 303 -8.48 -6.69 9.03
CA ILE A 303 -7.50 -5.74 9.57
C ILE A 303 -7.36 -5.87 11.09
N LEU A 304 -8.48 -6.02 11.81
CA LEU A 304 -8.46 -6.26 13.25
C LEU A 304 -7.73 -7.56 13.61
N SER A 305 -7.84 -8.61 12.77
CA SER A 305 -7.10 -9.87 12.99
C SER A 305 -5.58 -9.70 12.95
N ILE A 306 -5.07 -8.69 12.22
CA ILE A 306 -3.64 -8.36 12.15
C ILE A 306 -3.22 -7.53 13.37
N GLN A 307 -4.11 -6.66 13.89
CA GLN A 307 -3.81 -5.76 15.01
C GLN A 307 -3.94 -6.42 16.37
N GLN A 308 -4.79 -7.43 16.50
CA GLN A 308 -5.22 -7.87 17.82
C GLN A 308 -4.18 -8.68 18.59
N GLY A 309 -3.12 -9.23 17.98
CA GLY A 309 -2.02 -9.88 18.70
C GLY A 309 -2.46 -10.90 19.76
N GLN A 310 -3.62 -11.52 19.57
CA GLN A 310 -4.27 -12.39 20.55
C GLN A 310 -4.10 -13.83 20.11
N ASP A 311 -3.17 -14.57 20.71
CA ASP A 311 -3.14 -16.03 20.97
C ASP A 311 -3.74 -16.99 19.91
N ALA A 312 -3.95 -16.55 18.66
CA ALA A 312 -4.61 -17.30 17.60
C ALA A 312 -3.59 -18.15 16.82
N GLY A 313 -2.32 -18.08 17.21
CA GLY A 313 -1.22 -18.92 16.74
C GLY A 313 -1.13 -18.92 15.22
N ILE A 314 -1.42 -20.08 14.63
CA ILE A 314 -1.34 -20.31 13.19
C ILE A 314 -2.27 -19.38 12.37
N PHE A 315 -3.42 -18.97 12.92
CA PHE A 315 -4.36 -18.10 12.20
C PHE A 315 -3.87 -16.66 12.15
N GLU A 316 -3.34 -16.14 13.26
CA GLU A 316 -2.69 -14.82 13.28
C GLU A 316 -1.52 -14.78 12.28
N GLY A 317 -0.65 -15.78 12.35
CA GLY A 317 0.45 -15.92 11.41
C GLY A 317 -0.03 -16.01 9.95
N PHE A 318 -1.14 -16.69 9.68
CA PHE A 318 -1.69 -16.76 8.32
C PHE A 318 -2.19 -15.39 7.82
N SER A 319 -2.80 -14.56 8.67
CA SER A 319 -3.15 -13.18 8.32
C SER A 319 -1.91 -12.35 7.96
N TYR A 320 -0.80 -12.51 8.70
CA TYR A 320 0.48 -11.88 8.39
C TYR A 320 1.04 -12.32 7.03
N VAL A 321 0.98 -13.61 6.72
CA VAL A 321 1.37 -14.15 5.40
C VAL A 321 0.56 -13.50 4.28
N ILE A 322 -0.77 -13.48 4.40
CA ILE A 322 -1.67 -12.88 3.39
C ILE A 322 -1.33 -11.40 3.18
N LEU A 323 -1.07 -10.65 4.25
CA LEU A 323 -0.66 -9.25 4.17
C LEU A 323 0.68 -9.08 3.43
N ALA A 324 1.65 -9.96 3.66
CA ALA A 324 2.92 -9.93 2.93
C ALA A 324 2.75 -10.16 1.41
N HIS A 325 1.79 -10.99 0.99
CA HIS A 325 1.47 -11.11 -0.43
C HIS A 325 0.87 -9.83 -1.02
N PHE A 326 0.06 -9.09 -0.26
CA PHE A 326 -0.37 -7.75 -0.68
C PHE A 326 0.80 -6.76 -0.79
N TYR A 327 1.79 -6.84 0.10
CA TYR A 327 3.01 -6.03 -0.02
C TYR A 327 3.79 -6.34 -1.30
N VAL A 328 3.73 -7.56 -1.83
CA VAL A 328 4.35 -7.89 -3.13
C VAL A 328 3.75 -7.06 -4.27
N ILE A 329 2.44 -6.76 -4.24
CA ILE A 329 1.82 -5.88 -5.23
C ILE A 329 2.43 -4.47 -5.13
N LEU A 330 2.65 -3.98 -3.92
CA LEU A 330 3.24 -2.65 -3.69
C LEU A 330 4.71 -2.58 -4.11
N LEU A 331 5.44 -3.70 -4.06
CA LEU A 331 6.80 -3.80 -4.60
C LEU A 331 6.85 -3.59 -6.12
N LEU A 332 5.76 -3.74 -6.87
CA LEU A 332 5.76 -3.53 -8.32
C LEU A 332 5.84 -2.04 -8.69
N PHE A 333 5.62 -1.13 -7.75
CA PHE A 333 5.56 0.31 -7.97
C PHE A 333 6.82 1.05 -7.53
N GLU A 334 7.99 0.65 -8.06
CA GLU A 334 9.27 1.24 -7.66
C GLU A 334 9.48 2.68 -8.14
N ASP A 335 8.81 3.08 -9.23
CA ASP A 335 8.91 4.43 -9.79
C ASP A 335 8.06 5.44 -8.99
N LEU A 336 7.22 4.96 -8.05
CA LEU A 336 6.52 5.81 -7.09
C LEU A 336 7.38 6.05 -5.85
N TRP A 337 7.91 7.28 -5.74
CA TRP A 337 8.85 7.67 -4.68
C TRP A 337 8.38 7.32 -3.26
N TYR A 338 7.09 7.43 -2.95
CA TYR A 338 6.55 7.21 -1.60
C TYR A 338 6.33 5.71 -1.28
N LEU A 339 6.41 4.82 -2.28
CA LEU A 339 6.37 3.36 -2.09
C LEU A 339 7.78 2.74 -2.19
N ARG A 340 8.69 3.40 -2.91
CA ARG A 340 10.06 2.95 -3.15
C ARG A 340 10.80 2.66 -1.83
N GLY A 341 11.34 1.44 -1.73
CA GLY A 341 12.19 1.01 -0.61
C GLY A 341 11.45 0.69 0.70
N THR A 342 10.14 0.92 0.76
CA THR A 342 9.33 0.71 1.97
C THR A 342 9.02 -0.76 2.22
N PHE A 343 8.37 -1.42 1.27
CA PHE A 343 7.76 -2.74 1.46
C PHE A 343 8.73 -3.92 1.60
N PRO A 344 9.99 -3.87 1.13
CA PRO A 344 10.96 -4.91 1.50
C PRO A 344 11.16 -5.01 3.01
N ARG A 345 11.11 -3.89 3.74
CA ARG A 345 11.19 -3.91 5.20
C ARG A 345 9.94 -4.53 5.81
N GLU A 346 8.74 -4.13 5.38
CA GLU A 346 7.50 -4.64 5.94
C GLU A 346 7.37 -6.16 5.75
N ILE A 347 7.76 -6.69 4.58
CA ILE A 347 7.78 -8.14 4.36
C ILE A 347 8.80 -8.83 5.27
N ARG A 348 9.99 -8.24 5.51
CA ARG A 348 10.95 -8.77 6.49
C ARG A 348 10.42 -8.73 7.91
N ASN A 349 9.71 -7.67 8.30
CA ASN A 349 9.08 -7.56 9.61
C ASN A 349 8.04 -8.68 9.79
N THR A 350 7.18 -8.91 8.80
CA THR A 350 6.23 -10.03 8.78
C THR A 350 6.94 -11.38 8.94
N HIS A 351 8.01 -11.62 8.19
CA HIS A 351 8.80 -12.84 8.30
C HIS A 351 9.37 -13.02 9.72
N MET A 352 9.91 -11.96 10.33
CA MET A 352 10.42 -12.01 11.70
C MET A 352 9.32 -12.29 12.74
N LEU A 353 8.10 -11.77 12.55
CA LEU A 353 6.95 -12.08 13.40
C LEU A 353 6.58 -13.56 13.31
N LEU A 354 6.62 -14.14 12.11
CA LEU A 354 6.36 -15.57 11.90
C LEU A 354 7.43 -16.47 12.53
N VAL A 355 8.71 -16.08 12.43
CA VAL A 355 9.80 -16.76 13.12
C VAL A 355 9.59 -16.74 14.65
N LYS A 356 9.11 -15.61 15.20
CA LYS A 356 8.79 -15.49 16.63
C LYS A 356 7.59 -16.35 17.04
N LEU A 357 6.56 -16.46 16.19
CA LEU A 357 5.41 -17.33 16.41
C LEU A 357 5.82 -18.82 16.44
N GLY A 358 6.91 -19.19 15.76
CA GLY A 358 7.50 -20.53 15.83
C GLY A 358 6.76 -21.60 15.03
N ASP A 359 5.77 -21.21 14.22
CA ASP A 359 5.01 -22.14 13.38
C ASP A 359 5.71 -22.37 12.04
N GLY A 360 6.38 -23.51 11.92
CA GLY A 360 7.09 -23.91 10.72
C GLY A 360 6.21 -24.11 9.48
N ALA A 361 4.89 -24.31 9.64
CA ALA A 361 3.98 -24.58 8.53
C ALA A 361 3.73 -23.33 7.67
N LEU A 362 3.87 -22.13 8.24
CA LEU A 362 3.70 -20.85 7.55
C LEU A 362 4.94 -20.41 6.77
N MET A 363 6.12 -20.89 7.15
CA MET A 363 7.40 -20.46 6.56
C MET A 363 7.50 -20.70 5.04
N PRO A 364 7.05 -21.84 4.47
CA PRO A 364 7.06 -22.04 3.02
C PRO A 364 6.25 -21.00 2.25
N LEU A 365 5.15 -20.49 2.82
CA LEU A 365 4.30 -19.48 2.19
C LEU A 365 5.00 -18.10 2.11
N MET A 366 5.94 -17.82 3.02
CA MET A 366 6.71 -16.57 3.04
C MET A 366 7.94 -16.58 2.14
N GLN A 367 8.38 -17.73 1.63
CA GLN A 367 9.60 -17.83 0.84
C GLN A 367 9.52 -16.94 -0.41
N TRP A 368 8.38 -16.95 -1.11
CA TRP A 368 8.21 -16.16 -2.31
C TRP A 368 8.10 -14.66 -2.04
N PRO A 369 7.28 -14.16 -1.09
CA PRO A 369 7.32 -12.75 -0.69
C PRO A 369 8.74 -12.25 -0.31
N MET A 370 9.54 -13.08 0.38
CA MET A 370 10.93 -12.74 0.71
C MET A 370 11.83 -12.66 -0.53
N ALA A 371 11.74 -13.63 -1.43
CA ALA A 371 12.51 -13.65 -2.69
C ALA A 371 12.15 -12.49 -3.63
N MET A 372 10.93 -11.94 -3.55
CA MET A 372 10.49 -10.79 -4.35
C MET A 372 11.23 -9.50 -4.00
N GLN A 373 11.90 -9.44 -2.85
CA GLN A 373 12.68 -8.27 -2.42
C GLN A 373 14.09 -8.23 -3.03
N GLU A 374 14.59 -9.37 -3.51
CA GLU A 374 15.93 -9.47 -4.09
C GLU A 374 15.94 -8.77 -5.45
N GLU A 375 16.95 -7.93 -5.70
CA GLU A 375 17.15 -7.22 -6.98
C GLU A 375 17.48 -8.22 -8.10
#